data_AF-A0A9Q3FQA1-F1
#
_entry.id   AF-A0A9Q3FQA1-F1
#
_cell.length_a   1.000
_cell.length_b   1.000
_cell.length_c   1.000
_cell.angle_alpha   90.00
_cell.angle_beta   90.00
_cell.angle_gamma   90.00
#
_symmetry.space_group_name_H-M   'P 1'
#
loop_
_entity.id
_entity.type
_entity.pdbx_description
1 polymer ?
#
loop_
_entity_poly.entity_id
_entity_poly.type
_entity_poly.pdbx_seq_one_letter_code
_entity_poly.pdbx_strand_id
1 'polypeptide(L)'
;MLGTKLGFSTPYNPQTDCLAERMIQTMEDILRGFFQVAYNNSQHSTTEKSPSLVEKGWNPLLHVDHLKKNLLTIHPTAKYFHDMWKKSCDTAAKCIDEEKEYNKQRWDKSHMEPDFKEGDQVLVSILNFNNVKGPKNIRDSLLGPLTIIKLIVKNAVEV
;
A
#
# COMPACT_ATOMS: atom_id res chain seq x y z
N MET A 1 -5.07 30.08 7.94
CA MET A 1 -4.66 28.76 8.46
C MET A 1 -5.89 27.88 8.48
N LEU A 2 -5.98 26.85 7.63
CA LEU A 2 -7.07 25.87 7.74
C LEU A 2 -6.92 25.18 9.10
N GLY A 3 -7.94 25.24 9.97
CA GLY A 3 -7.91 24.74 11.35
C GLY A 3 -7.84 23.21 11.49
N THR A 4 -7.03 22.54 10.66
CA THR A 4 -6.84 21.09 10.67
C THR A 4 -5.81 20.68 11.72
N LYS A 5 -6.18 19.71 12.56
CA LYS A 5 -5.27 19.07 13.52
C LYS A 5 -4.41 18.03 12.80
N LEU A 6 -3.09 18.12 12.93
CA LEU A 6 -2.14 17.12 12.43
C LEU A 6 -2.07 15.95 13.42
N GLY A 7 -2.35 14.74 12.95
CA GLY A 7 -2.12 13.50 13.70
C GLY A 7 -0.78 12.91 13.30
N PHE A 8 0.22 13.00 14.16
CA PHE A 8 1.52 12.38 13.94
C PHE A 8 1.53 10.96 14.50
N SER A 9 2.13 10.02 13.78
CA SER A 9 2.42 8.68 14.26
C SER A 9 3.58 8.68 15.26
N THR A 10 3.69 7.61 16.06
CA THR A 10 4.84 7.46 16.95
C THR A 10 6.12 7.23 16.14
N PRO A 11 7.27 7.81 16.55
CA PRO A 11 8.52 7.65 15.81
C PRO A 11 8.87 6.18 15.58
N TYR A 12 9.28 5.86 14.35
CA TYR A 12 9.75 4.52 13.96
C TYR A 12 8.76 3.38 14.19
N ASN A 13 7.46 3.67 14.16
CA ASN A 13 6.40 2.66 14.20
C ASN A 13 5.65 2.55 12.86
N PRO A 14 6.22 1.85 11.86
CA PRO A 14 5.65 1.77 10.52
C PRO A 14 4.26 1.10 10.49
N GLN A 15 3.88 0.39 11.56
CA GLN A 15 2.54 -0.19 11.67
C GLN A 15 1.43 0.87 11.70
N THR A 16 1.70 2.06 12.25
CA THR A 16 0.69 3.13 12.35
C THR A 16 0.36 3.73 10.98
N ASP A 17 1.37 3.84 10.11
CA ASP A 17 1.24 4.39 8.75
C ASP A 17 1.30 3.30 7.66
N CYS A 18 1.16 2.02 8.02
CA CYS A 18 1.36 0.89 7.11
C CYS A 18 0.42 0.90 5.91
N LEU A 19 -0.78 1.47 6.07
CA LEU A 19 -1.73 1.65 4.97
C LEU A 19 -1.20 2.62 3.92
N ALA A 20 -0.60 3.73 4.35
CA ALA A 20 0.01 4.70 3.46
C ALA A 20 1.25 4.10 2.77
N GLU A 21 2.12 3.43 3.53
CA GLU A 21 3.30 2.75 2.96
C GLU A 21 2.92 1.70 1.91
N ARG A 22 1.94 0.83 2.23
CA ARG A 22 1.44 -0.18 1.29
C ARG A 22 0.80 0.46 0.06
N MET A 23 0.07 1.56 0.25
CA MET A 23 -0.52 2.31 -0.86
C MET A 23 0.56 2.90 -1.77
N ILE A 24 1.64 3.45 -1.22
CA ILE A 24 2.79 3.97 -1.99
C ILE A 24 3.42 2.85 -2.81
N GLN A 25 3.72 1.69 -2.19
CA GLN A 25 4.27 0.53 -2.91
C GLN A 25 3.35 0.08 -4.06
N THR A 26 2.05 -0.02 -3.79
CA THR A 26 1.06 -0.40 -4.81
C THR A 26 1.03 0.60 -5.96
N MET A 27 1.14 1.90 -5.66
CA MET A 27 1.23 2.95 -6.69
C MET A 27 2.52 2.82 -7.51
N GLU A 28 3.67 2.58 -6.88
CA GLU A 28 4.93 2.37 -7.59
C GLU A 28 4.84 1.18 -8.55
N ASP A 29 4.26 0.07 -8.12
CA ASP A 29 4.06 -1.11 -8.96
C ASP A 29 3.14 -0.83 -10.15
N ILE A 30 2.04 -0.11 -9.91
CA ILE A 30 1.13 0.33 -10.98
C ILE A 30 1.85 1.23 -11.97
N LEU A 31 2.64 2.20 -11.49
CA LEU A 31 3.40 3.10 -12.35
C LEU A 31 4.43 2.35 -13.18
N ARG A 32 5.17 1.41 -12.59
CA ARG A 32 6.13 0.55 -13.31
C ARG A 32 5.44 -0.24 -14.43
N GLY A 33 4.31 -0.87 -14.12
CA GLY A 33 3.52 -1.60 -15.11
C GLY A 33 2.98 -0.67 -16.22
N PHE A 34 2.49 0.51 -15.86
CA PHE A 34 2.00 1.49 -16.82
C PHE A 34 3.08 1.96 -17.78
N PHE A 35 4.28 2.30 -17.28
CA PHE A 35 5.41 2.70 -18.12
C PHE A 35 5.83 1.58 -19.08
N GLN A 36 5.85 0.32 -18.62
CA GLN A 36 6.17 -0.81 -19.48
C GLN A 36 5.15 -0.97 -20.61
N VAL A 37 3.86 -0.87 -20.31
CA VAL A 37 2.79 -0.95 -21.32
C VAL A 37 2.84 0.23 -22.29
N ALA A 38 3.06 1.45 -21.79
CA ALA A 38 3.18 2.64 -22.62
C ALA A 38 4.38 2.57 -23.55
N TYR A 39 5.55 2.17 -23.03
CA TYR A 39 6.77 1.99 -23.81
C TYR A 39 6.56 0.96 -24.92
N ASN A 40 6.02 -0.21 -24.58
CA ASN A 40 5.80 -1.30 -25.55
C ASN A 40 4.79 -0.94 -26.64
N ASN A 41 3.85 -0.02 -26.38
CA ASN A 41 2.88 0.46 -27.36
C ASN A 41 3.33 1.72 -28.12
N SER A 42 4.38 2.40 -27.67
CA SER A 42 4.90 3.60 -28.33
C SER A 42 5.70 3.25 -29.60
N GLN A 43 5.55 4.05 -30.65
CA GLN A 43 6.34 3.88 -31.88
C GLN A 43 7.75 4.45 -31.67
N HIS A 44 8.78 3.69 -32.05
CA HIS A 44 10.16 4.17 -32.02
C HIS A 44 10.55 4.77 -33.36
N SER A 45 11.27 5.90 -33.33
CA SER A 45 11.71 6.63 -34.54
C SER A 45 12.57 5.80 -35.49
N THR A 46 13.33 4.84 -34.98
CA THR A 46 14.24 4.02 -35.80
C THR A 46 13.53 2.89 -36.53
N THR A 47 12.47 2.33 -35.95
CA THR A 47 11.77 1.14 -36.48
C THR A 47 10.41 1.50 -37.09
N GLU A 48 9.92 2.72 -36.85
CA GLU A 48 8.56 3.21 -37.18
C GLU A 48 7.43 2.30 -36.65
N LYS A 49 7.76 1.37 -35.76
CA LYS A 49 6.88 0.35 -35.18
C LYS A 49 7.06 0.31 -33.67
N SER A 50 6.03 -0.14 -32.97
CA SER A 50 6.09 -0.36 -31.53
C SER A 50 6.75 -1.70 -31.21
N PRO A 51 7.45 -1.84 -30.06
CA PRO A 51 8.12 -3.08 -29.71
C PRO A 51 7.17 -4.28 -29.65
N SER A 52 5.95 -4.12 -29.11
CA SER A 52 4.98 -5.23 -29.07
C SER A 52 4.54 -5.67 -30.47
N LEU A 53 4.46 -4.76 -31.44
CA LEU A 53 4.15 -5.10 -32.82
C LEU A 53 5.28 -5.90 -33.47
N VAL A 54 6.53 -5.57 -33.14
CA VAL A 54 7.73 -6.25 -33.67
C VAL A 54 7.92 -7.62 -33.01
N GLU A 55 7.72 -7.72 -31.70
CA GLU A 55 7.93 -8.94 -30.91
C GLU A 55 6.77 -9.94 -31.06
N LYS A 56 5.53 -9.46 -30.92
CA LYS A 56 4.34 -10.31 -30.80
C LYS A 56 3.45 -10.26 -32.04
N GLY A 57 3.68 -9.32 -32.95
CA GLY A 57 2.86 -9.12 -34.14
C GLY A 57 1.54 -8.38 -33.90
N TRP A 58 1.26 -7.96 -32.67
CA TRP A 58 0.05 -7.21 -32.30
C TRP A 58 0.29 -6.29 -31.10
N ASN A 59 -0.48 -5.20 -31.03
CA ASN A 59 -0.48 -4.31 -29.87
C ASN A 59 -1.70 -4.62 -28.99
N PRO A 60 -1.53 -4.73 -27.67
CA PRO A 60 -2.64 -4.93 -26.75
C PRO A 60 -3.58 -3.72 -26.76
N LEU A 61 -4.89 -4.01 -26.86
CA LEU A 61 -5.94 -3.01 -26.73
C LEU A 61 -6.02 -2.53 -25.28
N LEU A 62 -5.93 -1.22 -25.09
CA LEU A 62 -6.06 -0.59 -23.78
C LEU A 62 -7.53 -0.25 -23.51
N HIS A 63 -7.88 -0.10 -22.23
CA HIS A 63 -9.24 0.25 -21.80
C HIS A 63 -9.76 1.55 -22.44
N VAL A 64 -8.86 2.50 -22.71
CA VAL A 64 -9.17 3.76 -23.39
C VAL A 64 -9.53 3.58 -24.87
N ASP A 65 -9.06 2.51 -25.52
CA ASP A 65 -9.37 2.25 -26.93
C ASP A 65 -10.85 1.85 -27.12
N HIS A 66 -11.45 1.27 -26.08
CA HIS A 66 -12.88 0.93 -26.04
C HIS A 66 -13.79 2.16 -25.86
N LEU A 67 -13.25 3.34 -25.56
CA LEU A 67 -14.02 4.58 -25.45
C LEU A 67 -14.27 5.26 -26.80
N LYS A 68 -13.83 4.67 -27.93
CA LYS A 68 -14.13 5.17 -29.28
C LYS A 68 -15.64 5.05 -29.55
N LYS A 69 -16.33 6.20 -29.43
CA LYS A 69 -17.79 6.39 -29.48
C LYS A 69 -18.50 6.00 -30.79
N ASN A 70 -17.79 5.61 -31.85
CA ASN A 70 -18.37 5.43 -33.20
C ASN A 70 -18.32 3.98 -33.69
N LEU A 71 -18.75 3.02 -32.86
CA LEU A 71 -18.96 1.62 -33.30
C LEU A 71 -20.44 1.27 -33.20
N LEU A 72 -21.21 1.75 -34.16
CA LEU A 72 -22.54 1.21 -34.49
C LEU A 72 -22.35 -0.17 -35.10
N THR A 73 -22.14 -1.18 -34.25
CA THR A 73 -22.60 -2.58 -34.34
C THR A 73 -21.95 -3.32 -33.17
N ILE A 74 -22.67 -3.50 -32.07
CA ILE A 74 -22.18 -4.31 -30.94
C ILE A 74 -22.21 -5.77 -31.42
N HIS A 75 -21.06 -6.29 -31.84
CA HIS A 75 -20.92 -7.73 -32.08
C HIS A 75 -21.29 -8.47 -30.78
N PRO A 76 -22.07 -9.56 -30.80
CA PRO A 76 -22.53 -10.26 -29.59
C PRO A 76 -21.39 -10.64 -28.62
N THR A 77 -20.19 -10.88 -29.14
CA THR A 77 -18.96 -11.11 -28.35
C THR A 77 -18.56 -9.92 -27.48
N ALA A 78 -18.77 -8.68 -27.94
CA ALA A 78 -18.45 -7.48 -27.17
C ALA A 78 -19.38 -7.35 -25.94
N LYS A 79 -20.66 -7.72 -26.09
CA LYS A 79 -21.61 -7.78 -24.97
C LYS A 79 -21.20 -8.86 -23.96
N TYR A 80 -20.85 -10.05 -24.43
CA TYR A 80 -20.35 -11.13 -23.57
C TYR A 80 -19.08 -10.73 -22.81
N PHE A 81 -18.14 -10.04 -23.47
CA PHE A 81 -16.92 -9.54 -22.85
C PHE A 81 -17.22 -8.51 -21.75
N HIS A 82 -18.15 -7.58 -21.99
CA HIS A 82 -18.58 -6.62 -20.96
C HIS A 82 -19.20 -7.30 -19.75
N ASP A 83 -20.09 -8.28 -19.97
CA ASP A 83 -20.74 -9.02 -18.89
C ASP A 83 -19.73 -9.86 -18.10
N MET A 84 -18.77 -10.49 -18.78
CA MET A 84 -17.65 -11.20 -18.16
C MET A 84 -16.80 -10.25 -17.32
N TRP A 85 -16.42 -9.09 -17.88
CA TRP A 85 -15.64 -8.07 -17.18
C TRP A 85 -16.33 -7.61 -15.90
N LYS A 86 -17.62 -7.29 -15.98
CA LYS A 86 -18.41 -6.86 -14.82
C LYS A 86 -18.45 -7.92 -13.73
N LYS A 87 -18.68 -9.20 -14.08
CA LYS A 87 -18.63 -10.33 -13.13
C LYS A 87 -17.25 -10.46 -12.47
N SER A 88 -16.18 -10.27 -13.23
CA SER A 88 -14.81 -10.30 -12.69
C SER A 88 -14.58 -9.16 -11.69
N CYS A 89 -15.03 -7.94 -12.00
CA CYS A 89 -14.96 -6.81 -11.06
C CYS A 89 -15.76 -7.08 -9.78
N ASP A 90 -16.99 -7.58 -9.90
CA ASP A 90 -17.84 -7.88 -8.75
C ASP A 90 -17.24 -8.98 -7.87
N THR A 91 -16.64 -10.01 -8.49
CA THR A 91 -15.94 -11.08 -7.78
C THR A 91 -14.72 -10.54 -7.06
N ALA A 92 -13.91 -9.72 -7.74
CA ALA A 92 -12.73 -9.11 -7.13
C ALA A 92 -13.09 -8.24 -5.92
N ALA A 93 -14.17 -7.46 -6.02
CA ALA A 93 -14.66 -6.65 -4.90
C ALA A 93 -15.05 -7.51 -3.69
N LYS A 94 -15.76 -8.62 -3.93
CA LYS A 94 -16.11 -9.58 -2.87
C LYS A 94 -14.89 -10.21 -2.22
N CYS A 95 -13.93 -10.68 -3.01
CA CYS A 95 -12.68 -11.24 -2.48
C CYS A 95 -11.93 -10.23 -1.61
N ILE A 96 -11.89 -8.95 -2.01
CA ILE A 96 -11.27 -7.90 -1.20
C ILE A 96 -11.98 -7.75 0.15
N ASP A 97 -13.31 -7.79 0.17
CA ASP A 97 -14.07 -7.65 1.42
C ASP A 97 -13.93 -8.88 2.33
N GLU A 98 -13.91 -10.08 1.76
CA GLU A 98 -13.63 -11.33 2.48
C GLU A 98 -12.23 -11.32 3.09
N GLU A 99 -11.21 -10.87 2.35
CA GLU A 99 -9.83 -10.75 2.83
C GLU A 99 -9.70 -9.71 3.95
N LYS A 100 -10.42 -8.57 3.88
CA LYS A 100 -10.45 -7.59 4.98
C LYS A 100 -10.99 -8.22 6.26
N GLU A 101 -12.10 -8.95 6.17
CA GLU A 101 -12.73 -9.59 7.32
C GLU A 101 -11.84 -10.71 7.89
N TYR A 102 -11.24 -11.54 7.03
CA TYR A 102 -10.28 -12.56 7.42
C TYR A 102 -9.08 -11.98 8.16
N ASN A 103 -8.48 -10.91 7.62
CA ASN A 103 -7.33 -10.25 8.23
C ASN A 103 -7.68 -9.63 9.58
N LYS A 104 -8.87 -9.02 9.71
CA LYS A 104 -9.38 -8.50 10.98
C LYS A 104 -9.51 -9.61 12.02
N GLN A 105 -10.20 -10.70 11.70
CA GLN A 105 -10.38 -11.82 12.63
C GLN A 105 -9.04 -12.46 13.04
N ARG A 106 -8.08 -12.54 12.11
CA ARG A 106 -6.74 -13.05 12.40
C ARG A 106 -5.99 -12.14 13.36
N TRP A 107 -6.06 -10.83 13.11
CA TRP A 107 -5.47 -9.82 13.98
C TRP A 107 -6.07 -9.91 15.38
N ASP A 108 -7.39 -9.84 15.52
CA ASP A 108 -8.10 -9.88 16.79
C ASP A 108 -7.78 -11.13 17.64
N LYS A 109 -7.50 -12.27 16.99
CA LYS A 109 -7.12 -13.52 17.68
C LYS A 109 -5.71 -13.49 18.27
N SER A 110 -4.76 -12.83 17.60
CA SER A 110 -3.36 -12.81 18.04
C SER A 110 -2.97 -11.53 18.78
N HIS A 111 -3.73 -10.45 18.60
CA HIS A 111 -3.40 -9.16 19.19
C HIS A 111 -3.83 -9.12 20.65
N MET A 112 -2.85 -8.86 21.54
CA MET A 112 -3.12 -8.51 22.92
C MET A 112 -2.78 -7.04 23.11
N GLU A 113 -3.77 -6.24 23.49
CA GLU A 113 -3.55 -4.84 23.84
C GLU A 113 -2.79 -4.78 25.19
N PRO A 114 -1.62 -4.12 25.26
CA PRO A 114 -0.94 -3.88 26.53
C PRO A 114 -1.75 -2.89 27.40
N ASP A 115 -1.89 -3.22 28.68
CA ASP A 115 -2.52 -2.34 29.70
C ASP A 115 -1.42 -1.54 30.41
N PHE A 116 -1.13 -0.34 29.93
CA PHE A 116 -0.17 0.58 30.55
C PHE A 116 -0.85 1.54 31.53
N LYS A 117 -0.22 1.77 32.69
CA LYS A 117 -0.69 2.76 33.66
C LYS A 117 0.34 3.85 33.87
N GLU A 118 -0.14 5.04 34.19
CA GLU A 118 0.72 6.16 34.58
C GLU A 118 1.52 5.76 35.83
N GLY A 119 2.83 5.93 35.78
CA GLY A 119 3.76 5.48 36.82
C GLY A 119 4.41 4.11 36.60
N ASP A 120 3.98 3.33 35.61
CA ASP A 120 4.64 2.06 35.27
C ASP A 120 6.03 2.30 34.67
N GLN A 121 6.96 1.36 34.92
CA GLN A 121 8.32 1.39 34.36
C GLN A 121 8.38 0.58 33.07
N VAL A 122 8.83 1.21 31.99
CA VAL A 122 8.94 0.61 30.66
C VAL A 122 10.35 0.75 30.10
N LEU A 123 10.74 -0.20 29.25
CA LEU A 123 12.00 -0.17 28.50
C LEU A 123 11.71 0.30 27.07
N VAL A 124 12.50 1.25 26.58
CA VAL A 124 12.33 1.80 25.22
C VAL A 124 13.43 1.27 24.31
N SER A 125 13.05 0.72 23.15
CA SER A 125 14.03 0.19 22.19
C SER A 125 14.83 1.30 21.52
N ILE A 126 16.16 1.21 21.59
CA ILE A 126 17.10 2.20 21.04
C ILE A 126 17.45 1.90 19.56
N LEU A 127 16.95 0.79 19.00
CA LEU A 127 17.40 0.27 17.69
C LEU A 127 17.36 1.32 16.56
N ASN A 128 16.34 2.18 16.57
CA ASN A 128 16.12 3.20 15.55
C ASN A 128 16.50 4.64 15.98
N PHE A 129 17.08 4.82 17.17
CA PHE A 129 17.53 6.14 17.61
C PHE A 129 18.92 6.45 17.07
N ASN A 130 19.00 7.58 16.33
CA ASN A 130 20.26 8.09 15.77
C ASN A 130 21.09 8.91 16.79
N ASN A 131 20.48 9.36 17.89
CA ASN A 131 21.10 10.27 18.87
C ASN A 131 21.70 9.56 20.09
N VAL A 132 22.01 8.26 20.00
CA VAL A 132 22.57 7.51 21.14
C VAL A 132 24.07 7.29 20.99
N LYS A 133 24.80 7.62 22.05
CA LYS A 133 26.25 7.58 22.14
C LYS A 133 26.77 6.13 22.08
N GLY A 134 27.72 5.87 21.18
CA GLY A 134 28.45 4.60 21.08
C GLY A 134 28.15 3.79 19.80
N PRO A 135 29.02 2.83 19.46
CA PRO A 135 28.86 1.99 18.28
C PRO A 135 27.68 1.03 18.40
N LYS A 136 26.93 0.84 17.31
CA LYS A 136 25.68 0.05 17.25
C LYS A 136 25.83 -1.38 17.77
N ASN A 137 27.02 -1.96 17.69
CA ASN A 137 27.30 -3.35 18.06
C ASN A 137 27.61 -3.56 19.56
N ILE A 138 27.90 -2.48 20.31
CA ILE A 138 28.34 -2.57 21.73
C ILE A 138 27.32 -1.91 22.67
N ARG A 139 26.42 -1.09 22.13
CA ARG A 139 25.39 -0.42 22.93
C ARG A 139 24.22 -1.34 23.24
N ASP A 140 23.58 -1.12 24.39
CA ASP A 140 22.38 -1.84 24.78
C ASP A 140 21.22 -1.56 23.82
N SER A 141 20.41 -2.58 23.55
CA SER A 141 19.24 -2.49 22.64
C SER A 141 18.06 -1.76 23.30
N LEU A 142 18.03 -1.72 24.63
CA LEU A 142 16.95 -1.16 25.44
C LEU A 142 17.50 -0.05 26.33
N LEU A 143 16.81 1.09 26.34
CA LEU A 143 17.02 2.15 27.31
C LEU A 143 16.29 1.77 28.59
N GLY A 144 16.93 2.06 29.73
CA GLY A 144 16.54 1.63 31.08
C GLY A 144 15.08 1.94 31.48
N PRO A 145 14.68 1.60 32.72
CA PRO A 145 13.30 1.74 33.14
C PRO A 145 12.94 3.23 33.20
N LEU A 146 12.19 3.67 32.20
CA LEU A 146 11.61 5.01 32.13
C LEU A 146 10.18 4.94 32.65
N THR A 147 9.75 5.97 33.37
CA THR A 147 8.42 6.02 33.99
C THR A 147 7.41 6.64 33.06
N ILE A 148 6.29 5.98 32.84
CA ILE A 148 5.21 6.54 32.01
C ILE A 148 4.64 7.78 32.69
N ILE A 149 4.79 8.93 32.03
CA ILE A 149 4.27 10.23 32.47
C ILE A 149 2.80 10.35 32.09
N LYS A 150 2.45 9.93 30.87
CA LYS A 150 1.10 10.06 30.32
C LYS A 150 0.79 9.02 29.26
N LEU A 151 -0.45 8.55 29.24
CA LEU A 151 -0.98 7.69 28.18
C LEU A 151 -1.65 8.53 27.09
N ILE A 152 -1.14 8.45 25.86
CA ILE A 152 -1.68 9.19 24.70
C ILE A 152 -2.78 8.37 24.02
N VAL A 153 -2.47 7.11 23.73
CA VAL A 153 -3.38 6.09 23.16
C VAL A 153 -3.03 4.76 23.83
N LYS A 154 -3.92 3.75 23.77
CA LYS A 154 -3.69 2.42 24.37
C LYS A 154 -2.29 1.85 24.13
N ASN A 155 -1.72 2.06 22.93
CA ASN A 155 -0.39 1.56 22.55
C ASN A 155 0.68 2.67 22.41
N ALA A 156 0.41 3.88 22.91
CA ALA A 156 1.33 5.02 22.81
C ALA A 156 1.42 5.75 24.15
N VAL A 157 2.61 5.74 24.74
CA VAL A 157 2.92 6.33 26.03
C VAL A 157 4.00 7.40 25.90
N GLU A 158 3.89 8.43 26.73
CA GLU A 158 4.91 9.46 26.93
C GLU A 158 5.76 9.07 28.14
N VAL A 159 7.08 9.03 27.95
CA VAL A 159 8.07 8.54 28.92
C VAL A 159 9.23 9.52 29.06
#